data_AF-A0A9E3KXG6-F1
#
_entry.id   AF-A0A9E3KXG6-F1
#
_cell.length_a   1.000
_cell.length_b   1.000
_cell.length_c   1.000
_cell.angle_alpha   90.00
_cell.angle_beta   90.00
_cell.angle_gamma   90.00
#
_symmetry.space_group_name_H-M   'P 1'
#
loop_
_entity.id
_entity.type
_entity.pdbx_description
1 polymer ?
#
loop_
_entity_poly.entity_id
_entity_poly.type
_entity_poly.pdbx_seq_one_letter_code
_entity_poly.pdbx_strand_id
1 'polypeptide(L)'
;MQAINWLRENKFTVELLLAALLLTAAILHYYQIQGGREAIILFAYALAGFYFLSAFFVPDQTMPLLFATVGIKVINISSAVSIVGITFVLIGGEGALEMLMIGLLSLSAAGLLVLYFAVTTRNSSLFMYLIRVVILGGITGYMFLSLYKPELL
;
A
#
# COMPACT_ATOMS: atom_id res chain seq x y z
N MET A 1 -12.83 -15.44 16.19
CA MET A 1 -11.80 -14.72 16.97
C MET A 1 -10.39 -15.22 16.71
N GLN A 2 -10.12 -16.53 16.65
CA GLN A 2 -8.75 -17.06 16.42
C GLN A 2 -8.09 -16.56 15.13
N ALA A 3 -8.80 -16.55 13.98
CA ALA A 3 -8.23 -16.10 12.71
C ALA A 3 -7.81 -14.61 12.70
N ILE A 4 -8.56 -13.73 13.38
CA ILE A 4 -8.25 -12.30 13.47
C ILE A 4 -7.01 -12.06 14.32
N ASN A 5 -6.86 -12.81 15.41
CA ASN A 5 -5.67 -12.71 16.26
C ASN A 5 -4.42 -13.24 15.53
N TRP A 6 -4.55 -14.37 14.82
CA TRP A 6 -3.47 -14.90 13.99
C TRP A 6 -3.04 -13.92 12.88
N LEU A 7 -4.00 -13.31 12.17
CA LEU A 7 -3.74 -12.29 11.15
C LEU A 7 -3.05 -11.05 11.72
N ARG A 8 -3.36 -10.68 12.96
CA ARG A 8 -2.71 -9.57 13.65
C ARG A 8 -1.25 -9.88 13.95
N GLU A 9 -0.97 -11.05 14.50
CA GLU A 9 0.39 -11.50 14.84
C GLU A 9 1.25 -11.68 13.60
N ASN A 10 0.65 -12.13 12.49
CA ASN A 10 1.35 -12.42 11.24
C ASN A 10 1.17 -11.32 10.18
N LYS A 11 0.74 -10.11 10.57
CA LYS A 11 0.37 -9.04 9.64
C LYS A 11 1.48 -8.75 8.62
N PHE A 12 2.71 -8.59 9.10
CA PHE A 12 3.86 -8.30 8.24
C PHE A 12 4.17 -9.46 7.28
N THR A 13 4.11 -10.70 7.77
CA THR A 13 4.34 -11.90 6.96
C THR A 13 3.30 -12.03 5.83
N VAL A 14 2.03 -11.77 6.14
CA VAL A 14 0.94 -11.81 5.15
C VAL A 14 1.09 -10.69 4.12
N GLU A 15 1.43 -9.48 4.56
CA GLU A 15 1.71 -8.34 3.67
C GLU A 15 2.85 -8.65 2.70
N LEU A 16 3.96 -9.18 3.22
CA LEU A 16 5.13 -9.54 2.42
C LEU A 16 4.80 -10.65 1.40
N LEU A 17 4.04 -11.67 1.83
CA LEU A 17 3.62 -12.77 0.95
C LEU A 17 2.71 -12.26 -0.18
N LEU A 18 1.73 -11.41 0.12
CA LEU A 18 0.85 -10.82 -0.88
C LEU A 18 1.61 -9.88 -1.84
N ALA A 19 2.56 -9.09 -1.32
CA ALA A 19 3.42 -8.24 -2.14
C ALA A 19 4.32 -9.07 -3.08
N ALA A 20 4.89 -10.18 -2.60
CA ALA A 20 5.69 -11.08 -3.41
C ALA A 20 4.86 -11.79 -4.51
N LEU A 21 3.62 -12.20 -4.18
CA LEU A 21 2.70 -12.76 -5.16
C LEU A 21 2.30 -11.73 -6.23
N LEU A 22 2.05 -10.48 -5.84
CA LEU A 22 1.79 -9.39 -6.78
C LEU A 22 2.99 -9.13 -7.70
N LEU A 23 4.21 -9.10 -7.14
CA LEU A 23 5.43 -8.93 -7.94
C LEU A 23 5.60 -10.09 -8.93
N THR A 24 5.37 -11.33 -8.48
CA THR A 24 5.42 -12.51 -9.34
C THR A 24 4.38 -12.42 -10.47
N ALA A 25 3.16 -11.99 -10.16
CA ALA A 25 2.12 -11.79 -11.16
C ALA A 25 2.48 -10.68 -12.17
N ALA A 26 3.09 -9.58 -11.71
CA ALA A 26 3.61 -8.53 -12.58
C ALA A 26 4.69 -9.06 -13.53
N ILE A 27 5.60 -9.91 -13.05
CA ILE A 27 6.62 -10.57 -13.86
C ILE A 27 5.97 -11.50 -14.89
N LEU A 28 5.01 -12.34 -14.48
CA LEU A 28 4.30 -13.24 -15.40
C LEU A 28 3.58 -12.46 -16.52
N HIS A 29 2.93 -11.35 -16.17
CA HIS A 29 2.27 -10.48 -17.14
C HIS A 29 3.27 -9.82 -18.09
N TYR A 30 4.42 -9.36 -17.58
CA TYR A 30 5.49 -8.77 -18.39
C TYR A 30 6.03 -9.76 -19.43
N TYR A 31 6.21 -11.03 -19.06
CA TYR A 31 6.59 -12.11 -19.98
C TYR A 31 5.43 -12.67 -20.81
N GLN A 32 4.25 -12.05 -20.77
CA GLN A 32 3.06 -12.44 -21.52
C GLN A 32 2.62 -13.90 -21.29
N ILE A 33 2.87 -14.42 -20.08
CA ILE A 33 2.41 -15.75 -19.68
C ILE A 33 0.90 -15.70 -19.44
N GLN A 34 0.18 -16.69 -19.97
CA GLN A 34 -1.27 -16.79 -19.83
C GLN A 34 -1.69 -16.76 -18.36
N GLY A 35 -2.70 -15.94 -18.02
CA GLY A 35 -3.16 -15.77 -16.65
C GLY A 35 -2.45 -14.67 -15.85
N GLY A 36 -1.40 -14.03 -16.39
CA GLY A 36 -0.64 -13.00 -15.68
C GLY A 36 -1.48 -11.77 -15.30
N ARG A 37 -2.40 -11.35 -16.18
CA ARG A 37 -3.30 -10.21 -15.93
C ARG A 37 -4.29 -10.52 -14.80
N GLU A 38 -4.90 -11.70 -14.84
CA GLU A 38 -5.84 -12.19 -13.83
C GLU A 38 -5.16 -12.34 -12.48
N ALA A 39 -3.91 -12.83 -12.46
CA ALA A 39 -3.10 -12.94 -11.26
C ALA A 39 -2.78 -11.57 -10.64
N ILE A 40 -2.47 -10.54 -11.45
CA ILE A 40 -2.27 -9.17 -10.96
C ILE A 40 -3.53 -8.68 -10.27
N ILE A 41 -4.69 -8.79 -10.94
CA ILE A 41 -5.98 -8.38 -10.37
C ILE A 41 -6.20 -9.09 -9.03
N LEU A 42 -6.11 -10.42 -9.02
CA LEU A 42 -6.35 -11.21 -7.81
C LEU A 42 -5.45 -10.79 -6.63
N PHE A 43 -4.14 -10.73 -6.83
CA PHE A 43 -3.20 -10.47 -5.75
C PHE A 43 -3.15 -8.99 -5.36
N ALA A 44 -3.33 -8.07 -6.30
CA ALA A 44 -3.38 -6.65 -5.98
C ALA A 44 -4.65 -6.31 -5.19
N TYR A 45 -5.82 -6.83 -5.57
CA TYR A 45 -7.04 -6.63 -4.79
C TYR A 45 -7.00 -7.36 -3.46
N ALA A 46 -6.36 -8.54 -3.37
CA ALA A 46 -6.12 -9.20 -2.08
C ALA A 46 -5.22 -8.34 -1.16
N LEU A 47 -4.15 -7.76 -1.70
CA LEU A 47 -3.25 -6.87 -0.95
C LEU A 47 -3.94 -5.55 -0.54
N ALA A 48 -4.70 -4.93 -1.45
CA ALA A 48 -5.48 -3.73 -1.16
C ALA A 48 -6.56 -4.01 -0.11
N GLY A 49 -7.27 -5.13 -0.24
CA GLY A 49 -8.25 -5.60 0.74
C GLY A 49 -7.60 -5.88 2.10
N PHE A 50 -6.43 -6.50 2.12
CA PHE A 50 -5.67 -6.73 3.34
C PHE A 50 -5.26 -5.42 4.02
N TYR A 51 -4.78 -4.43 3.27
CA TYR A 51 -4.49 -3.10 3.79
C TYR A 51 -5.76 -2.45 4.36
N PHE A 52 -6.86 -2.45 3.60
CA PHE A 52 -8.13 -1.88 4.04
C PHE A 52 -8.64 -2.53 5.34
N LEU A 53 -8.68 -3.86 5.40
CA LEU A 53 -9.11 -4.60 6.60
C LEU A 53 -8.17 -4.35 7.79
N SER A 54 -6.86 -4.24 7.53
CA SER A 54 -5.86 -3.94 8.56
C SER A 54 -6.04 -2.56 9.20
N ALA A 55 -6.77 -1.63 8.57
CA ALA A 55 -7.15 -0.35 9.17
C ALA A 55 -8.12 -0.51 10.36
N PHE A 56 -8.81 -1.64 10.47
CA PHE A 56 -9.82 -1.89 11.50
C PHE A 56 -9.34 -2.87 12.58
N PHE A 57 -8.11 -3.37 12.49
CA PHE A 57 -7.53 -4.17 13.56
C PHE A 57 -7.26 -3.30 14.80
N VAL A 58 -7.43 -3.90 15.99
CA VAL A 58 -7.22 -3.21 17.27
C VAL A 58 -5.78 -2.67 17.29
N PRO A 59 -5.59 -1.38 17.62
CA PRO A 59 -4.28 -0.78 17.55
C PRO A 59 -3.30 -1.42 18.53
N ASP A 60 -2.04 -1.50 18.12
CA ASP A 60 -0.96 -1.91 19.00
C ASP A 60 -0.89 -0.94 20.20
N GLN A 61 -0.84 -1.49 21.42
CA GLN A 61 -0.81 -0.71 22.67
C GLN A 61 0.47 0.13 22.80
N THR A 62 1.49 -0.16 21.99
CA THR A 62 2.75 0.56 21.96
C THR A 62 2.68 1.89 21.19
N MET A 63 1.58 2.17 20.48
CA MET A 63 1.42 3.38 19.65
C MET A 63 0.68 4.51 20.39
N PRO A 64 0.97 5.79 20.09
CA PRO A 64 0.22 6.92 20.62
C PRO A 64 -1.27 6.81 20.28
N LEU A 65 -2.16 7.04 21.25
CA LEU A 65 -3.60 6.77 21.11
C LEU A 65 -4.25 7.39 19.87
N LEU A 66 -3.90 8.64 19.54
CA LEU A 66 -4.44 9.34 18.37
C LEU A 66 -3.96 8.72 17.06
N PHE A 67 -2.68 8.34 16.99
CA PHE A 67 -2.14 7.64 15.84
C PHE A 67 -2.72 6.23 15.69
N ALA A 68 -2.83 5.50 16.80
CA ALA A 68 -3.48 4.20 16.90
C ALA A 68 -4.93 4.24 16.39
N THR A 69 -5.66 5.31 16.68
CA THR A 69 -7.09 5.41 16.33
C THR A 69 -7.31 5.92 14.91
N VAL A 70 -6.53 6.92 14.47
CA VAL A 70 -6.75 7.64 13.21
C VAL A 70 -5.60 7.42 12.24
N GLY A 71 -4.36 7.62 12.67
CA GLY A 71 -3.18 7.52 11.81
C GLY A 71 -3.05 6.18 11.09
N ILE A 72 -3.22 5.08 11.82
CA ILE A 72 -3.14 3.73 11.25
C ILE A 72 -4.21 3.47 10.20
N LYS A 73 -5.39 4.08 10.35
CA LYS A 73 -6.48 3.98 9.38
C LYS A 73 -6.12 4.70 8.10
N VAL A 74 -5.68 5.95 8.23
CA VAL A 74 -5.29 6.79 7.11
C VAL A 74 -4.19 6.13 6.29
N ILE A 75 -3.14 5.60 6.93
CA ILE A 75 -2.02 4.95 6.22
C ILE A 75 -2.46 3.69 5.51
N ASN A 76 -3.19 2.81 6.19
CA ASN A 76 -3.61 1.54 5.61
C ASN A 76 -4.60 1.76 4.45
N ILE A 77 -5.55 2.69 4.59
CA ILE A 77 -6.48 3.04 3.50
C ILE A 77 -5.73 3.68 2.33
N SER A 78 -4.80 4.60 2.60
CA SER A 78 -3.98 5.22 1.54
C SER A 78 -3.10 4.20 0.81
N SER A 79 -2.57 3.21 1.55
CA SER A 79 -1.83 2.09 0.96
C SER A 79 -2.73 1.25 0.05
N ALA A 80 -3.96 0.95 0.48
CA ALA A 80 -4.93 0.21 -0.33
C ALA A 80 -5.27 0.95 -1.63
N VAL A 81 -5.58 2.24 -1.55
CA VAL A 81 -5.89 3.08 -2.72
C VAL A 81 -4.71 3.14 -3.69
N SER A 82 -3.48 3.22 -3.17
CA SER A 82 -2.28 3.25 -4.01
C SER A 82 -2.03 1.92 -4.73
N ILE A 83 -2.29 0.78 -4.08
CA ILE A 83 -2.25 -0.53 -4.75
C ILE A 83 -3.31 -0.63 -5.85
N VAL A 84 -4.52 -0.10 -5.62
CA VAL A 84 -5.55 -0.04 -6.67
C VAL A 84 -5.07 0.80 -7.85
N GLY A 85 -4.47 1.98 -7.61
CA GLY A 85 -3.87 2.79 -8.66
C GLY A 85 -2.78 2.05 -9.44
N ILE A 86 -1.85 1.38 -8.76
CA ILE A 86 -0.82 0.53 -9.38
C ILE A 86 -1.46 -0.57 -10.24
N THR A 87 -2.56 -1.18 -9.77
CA THR A 87 -3.28 -2.23 -10.51
C THR A 87 -3.79 -1.70 -11.84
N PHE A 88 -4.39 -0.50 -11.84
CA PHE A 88 -4.91 0.14 -13.06
C PHE A 88 -3.79 0.37 -14.08
N VAL A 89 -2.60 0.79 -13.64
CA VAL A 89 -1.43 0.93 -14.52
C VAL A 89 -1.05 -0.42 -15.14
N LEU A 90 -0.88 -1.43 -14.29
CA LEU A 90 -0.37 -2.74 -14.70
C LEU A 90 -1.29 -3.45 -15.69
N ILE A 91 -2.60 -3.24 -15.60
CA ILE A 91 -3.58 -3.87 -16.51
C ILE A 91 -3.99 -2.98 -17.69
N GLY A 92 -3.42 -1.77 -17.82
CA GLY A 92 -3.80 -0.79 -18.84
C GLY A 92 -5.23 -0.28 -18.70
N GLY A 93 -5.71 -0.08 -17.47
CA GLY A 93 -7.06 0.41 -17.18
C GLY A 93 -7.24 1.90 -17.49
N GLU A 94 -8.41 2.26 -17.99
CA GLU A 94 -8.81 3.66 -18.14
C GLU A 94 -8.86 4.36 -16.76
N GLY A 95 -8.37 5.60 -16.68
CA GLY A 95 -8.32 6.35 -15.42
C GLY A 95 -7.13 6.04 -14.51
N ALA A 96 -6.11 5.32 -15.01
CA ALA A 96 -4.92 4.96 -14.21
C ALA A 96 -4.21 6.18 -13.63
N LEU A 97 -4.12 7.28 -14.39
CA LEU A 97 -3.42 8.50 -13.97
C LEU A 97 -4.13 9.18 -12.80
N GLU A 98 -5.45 9.28 -12.86
CA GLU A 98 -6.30 9.84 -11.81
C GLU A 98 -6.22 8.98 -10.54
N MET A 99 -6.28 7.66 -10.68
CA MET A 99 -6.17 6.73 -9.55
C MET A 99 -4.79 6.79 -8.88
N LEU A 100 -3.70 6.88 -9.66
CA LEU A 100 -2.35 7.09 -9.13
C LEU A 100 -2.22 8.43 -8.41
N MET A 101 -2.82 9.50 -8.95
CA MET A 101 -2.81 10.82 -8.31
C MET A 101 -3.51 10.79 -6.95
N ILE A 102 -4.68 10.16 -6.87
CA ILE A 102 -5.41 9.97 -5.59
C ILE A 102 -4.54 9.15 -4.62
N GLY A 103 -3.91 8.07 -5.10
CA GLY A 103 -2.96 7.27 -4.33
C GLY A 103 -1.82 8.11 -3.75
N LEU A 104 -1.13 8.89 -4.59
CA LEU A 104 -0.02 9.76 -4.18
C LEU A 104 -0.43 10.83 -3.18
N LEU A 105 -1.55 11.51 -3.40
CA LEU A 105 -2.05 12.54 -2.48
C LEU A 105 -2.40 11.93 -1.12
N SER A 106 -3.08 10.77 -1.13
CA SER A 106 -3.43 10.06 0.10
C SER A 106 -2.20 9.56 0.86
N LEU A 107 -1.20 8.98 0.18
CA LEU A 107 0.06 8.55 0.79
C LEU A 107 0.89 9.72 1.30
N SER A 108 0.89 10.85 0.61
CA SER A 108 1.60 12.06 1.05
C SER A 108 1.00 12.61 2.34
N ALA A 109 -0.33 12.70 2.41
CA ALA A 109 -1.03 13.11 3.62
C ALA A 109 -0.78 12.12 4.78
N ALA A 110 -0.84 10.81 4.50
CA ALA A 110 -0.51 9.78 5.48
C ALA A 110 0.94 9.87 5.96
N GLY A 111 1.88 10.12 5.04
CA GLY A 111 3.31 10.27 5.32
C GLY A 111 3.61 11.45 6.24
N LEU A 112 3.01 12.61 5.97
CA LEU A 112 3.12 13.79 6.83
C LEU A 112 2.60 13.50 8.25
N LEU A 113 1.48 12.78 8.35
CA LEU A 113 0.91 12.38 9.63
C LEU A 113 1.87 11.44 10.38
N VAL A 114 2.40 10.41 9.72
CA VAL A 114 3.39 9.51 10.34
C VAL A 114 4.63 10.27 10.79
N LEU A 115 5.17 11.13 9.94
CA LEU A 115 6.37 11.91 10.24
C LEU A 115 6.16 12.79 11.47
N TYR A 116 5.03 13.50 11.53
CA TYR A 116 4.65 14.30 12.69
C TYR A 116 4.62 13.48 13.99
N PHE A 117 3.96 12.32 13.97
CA PHE A 117 3.88 11.46 15.16
C PHE A 117 5.22 10.78 15.49
N ALA A 118 6.01 10.37 14.50
CA ALA A 118 7.32 9.76 14.70
C ALA A 118 8.29 10.74 15.38
N VAL A 119 8.30 12.00 14.94
CA VAL A 119 9.15 13.05 15.52
C VAL A 119 8.68 13.44 16.92
N THR A 120 7.38 13.67 17.12
CA THR A 120 6.83 14.15 18.39
C THR A 120 6.86 13.09 19.50
N THR A 121 6.62 11.83 19.16
CA THR A 121 6.52 10.75 20.16
C THR A 121 7.79 9.90 20.26
N ARG A 122 8.79 10.13 19.38
CA ARG A 122 10.05 9.37 19.28
C ARG A 122 9.84 7.85 19.24
N ASN A 123 8.73 7.40 18.67
CA ASN A 123 8.36 6.00 18.65
C ASN A 123 8.93 5.32 17.40
N SER A 124 9.87 4.38 17.60
CA SER A 124 10.54 3.65 16.52
C SER A 124 9.59 2.79 15.69
N SER A 125 8.49 2.31 16.27
CA SER A 125 7.48 1.51 15.53
C SER A 125 6.84 2.29 14.38
N LEU A 126 6.80 3.63 14.48
CA LEU A 126 6.23 4.49 13.45
C LEU A 126 7.12 4.60 12.21
N PHE A 127 8.43 4.37 12.34
CA PHE A 127 9.36 4.38 11.20
C PHE A 127 9.06 3.27 10.19
N MET A 128 8.54 2.11 10.63
CA MET A 128 8.14 1.05 9.71
C MET A 128 7.04 1.51 8.75
N TYR A 129 6.14 2.38 9.22
CA TYR A 129 5.11 2.98 8.36
C TYR A 129 5.68 4.04 7.42
N LEU A 130 6.73 4.77 7.82
CA LEU A 130 7.45 5.68 6.91
C LEU A 130 8.09 4.91 5.76
N ILE A 131 8.74 3.77 6.06
CA ILE A 131 9.34 2.90 5.03
C ILE A 131 8.27 2.47 4.02
N ARG A 132 7.09 2.05 4.49
CA ARG A 132 5.97 1.71 3.61
C ARG A 132 5.54 2.88 2.73
N VAL A 133 5.40 4.08 3.31
CA VAL A 133 5.02 5.28 2.56
C VAL A 133 6.07 5.62 1.50
N VAL A 134 7.36 5.50 1.81
CA VAL A 134 8.44 5.75 0.85
C VAL A 134 8.45 4.72 -0.28
N ILE A 135 8.31 3.43 0.04
CA ILE A 135 8.31 2.36 -0.97
C ILE A 135 7.08 2.48 -1.87
N LEU A 136 5.87 2.53 -1.30
CA LEU A 136 4.64 2.64 -2.08
C LEU A 136 4.59 3.99 -2.82
N GLY A 137 4.90 5.09 -2.15
CA GLY A 137 4.93 6.42 -2.75
C GLY A 137 5.95 6.52 -3.89
N GLY A 138 7.11 5.88 -3.73
CA GLY A 138 8.12 5.79 -4.78
C GLY A 138 7.63 5.01 -6.00
N ILE A 139 7.03 3.83 -5.80
CA ILE A 139 6.47 3.01 -6.89
C ILE A 139 5.33 3.75 -7.58
N THR A 140 4.35 4.26 -6.83
CA THR A 140 3.21 5.01 -7.37
C THR A 140 3.67 6.28 -8.08
N GLY A 141 4.68 6.98 -7.54
CA GLY A 141 5.25 8.20 -8.10
C GLY A 141 5.99 7.94 -9.41
N TYR A 142 6.79 6.88 -9.45
CA TYR A 142 7.46 6.43 -10.67
C TYR A 142 6.44 6.11 -11.77
N MET A 143 5.41 5.32 -11.46
CA MET A 143 4.35 4.98 -12.42
C MET A 143 3.54 6.20 -12.88
N PHE A 144 3.33 7.17 -11.99
CA PHE A 144 2.63 8.41 -12.34
C PHE A 144 3.46 9.24 -13.31
N LEU A 145 4.75 9.40 -13.04
CA LEU A 145 5.65 10.14 -13.93
C LEU A 145 5.78 9.45 -15.29
N SER A 146 5.87 8.12 -15.34
CA SER A 146 5.96 7.38 -16.60
C SER A 146 4.71 7.53 -17.47
N LEU A 147 3.52 7.68 -16.86
CA LEU A 147 2.28 7.92 -17.60
C LEU A 147 2.05 9.39 -17.96
N TYR A 148 2.39 10.32 -17.05
CA TYR A 148 2.13 11.75 -17.23
C TYR A 148 3.14 12.43 -18.17
N LYS A 149 4.42 12.04 -18.07
CA LYS A 149 5.52 12.59 -18.88
C LYS A 149 6.54 11.48 -19.19
N PRO A 150 6.27 10.62 -20.18
CA PRO A 150 7.17 9.53 -20.55
C PRO A 150 8.56 10.01 -21.00
N GLU A 151 8.69 11.27 -21.44
CA GLU A 151 9.96 11.86 -21.92
C GLU A 151 10.96 12.21 -20.80
N LEU A 152 10.54 12.17 -19.54
CA LEU A 152 11.39 12.52 -18.37
C LEU A 152 12.08 11.31 -17.73
N LEU A 153 11.88 10.10 -18.26
CA LEU A 153 12.40 8.82 -17.76
C LEU A 153 13.12 8.05 -18.88
#